data_AF-A0A4Y3QUN4-F1
#
_entry.id   AF-A0A4Y3QUN4-F1
#
_cell.length_a   1.000
_cell.length_b   1.000
_cell.length_c   1.000
_cell.angle_alpha   90.00
_cell.angle_beta   90.00
_cell.angle_gamma   90.00
#
_symmetry.space_group_name_H-M   'P 1'
#
loop_
_entity.id
_entity.type
_entity.pdbx_description
1 polymer ?
#
loop_
_entity_poly.entity_id
_entity_poly.type
_entity_poly.pdbx_seq_one_letter_code
_entity_poly.pdbx_strand_id
1 'polypeptide(L)'
;MINALPKTAESGAKKALREINAQDHNHAEKAVRDFEGAYGAEWPKAAQKITSEVDVLLAFCDFPAEHRLHLRTTIPMEGTFSTVKRRTKVTHGSGSAAASLAMVFTLTGSALARPRAITAPHLVALVRNGTRFKNGHLVEHPEGTAA
;
A
#
# COMPACT_ATOMS: atom_id res chain seq x y z
N MET A 1 -6.67 5.41 7.98
CA MET A 1 -7.99 5.00 8.48
C MET A 1 -7.94 4.64 9.97
N ILE A 2 -7.02 3.77 10.42
CA ILE A 2 -6.93 3.28 11.82
C ILE A 2 -6.94 4.39 12.90
N ASN A 3 -6.26 5.52 12.69
CA ASN A 3 -6.24 6.63 13.65
C ASN A 3 -7.61 7.34 13.82
N ALA A 4 -8.60 7.05 12.98
CA ALA A 4 -9.95 7.60 13.07
C ALA A 4 -10.91 6.68 13.84
N LEU A 5 -10.44 5.54 14.35
CA LEU A 5 -11.22 4.56 15.11
C LEU A 5 -10.80 4.55 16.58
N PRO A 6 -11.70 4.20 17.51
CA PRO A 6 -11.34 3.95 18.90
C PRO A 6 -10.46 2.69 19.01
N LYS A 7 -9.57 2.66 20.02
CA LYS A 7 -8.64 1.52 20.25
C LYS A 7 -9.34 0.16 20.36
N THR A 8 -10.58 0.15 20.84
CA THR A 8 -11.41 -1.06 20.96
C THR A 8 -11.80 -1.64 19.61
N ALA A 9 -12.05 -0.79 18.61
CA ALA A 9 -12.44 -1.20 17.25
C ALA A 9 -11.23 -1.45 16.33
N GLU A 10 -10.04 -0.96 16.69
CA GLU A 10 -8.83 -1.04 15.87
C GLU A 10 -8.44 -2.47 15.49
N SER A 11 -8.57 -3.43 16.41
CA SER A 11 -8.23 -4.84 16.14
C SER A 11 -9.14 -5.45 15.08
N GLY A 12 -10.46 -5.24 15.21
CA GLY A 12 -11.46 -5.70 14.24
C GLY A 12 -11.26 -5.05 12.87
N ALA A 13 -11.05 -3.73 12.85
CA ALA A 13 -10.82 -3.00 11.61
C ALA A 13 -9.54 -3.43 10.90
N LYS A 14 -8.47 -3.75 11.64
CA LYS A 14 -7.24 -4.34 11.06
C LYS A 14 -7.49 -5.70 10.43
N LYS A 15 -8.36 -6.53 11.01
CA LYS A 15 -8.74 -7.81 10.42
C LYS A 15 -9.53 -7.59 9.13
N ALA A 16 -10.55 -6.73 9.14
CA ALA A 16 -11.33 -6.42 7.95
C ALA A 16 -10.47 -5.80 6.83
N LEU A 17 -9.50 -4.95 7.17
CA LEU A 17 -8.51 -4.44 6.21
C LEU A 17 -7.66 -5.53 5.56
N ARG A 18 -7.38 -6.64 6.27
CA ARG A 18 -6.67 -7.78 5.66
C ARG A 18 -7.54 -8.51 4.65
N GLU A 19 -8.85 -8.58 4.87
CA GLU A 19 -9.81 -9.16 3.93
C GLU A 19 -9.94 -8.29 2.66
N ILE A 20 -9.92 -6.95 2.80
CA ILE A 20 -9.83 -6.04 1.63
C ILE A 20 -8.54 -6.29 0.84
N ASN A 21 -7.48 -6.72 1.52
CA ASN A 21 -6.20 -7.03 0.92
C ASN A 21 -6.13 -8.43 0.26
N ALA A 22 -7.27 -8.93 -0.22
CA ALA A 22 -7.46 -10.26 -0.78
C ALA A 22 -6.68 -10.52 -2.08
N GLN A 23 -6.72 -11.77 -2.54
CA GLN A 23 -6.08 -12.21 -3.78
C GLN A 23 -6.87 -11.85 -5.05
N ASP A 24 -8.17 -11.56 -4.94
CA ASP A 24 -9.09 -11.35 -6.07
C ASP A 24 -9.83 -10.01 -5.91
N HIS A 25 -10.03 -9.32 -7.03
CA HIS A 25 -10.71 -8.03 -7.09
C HIS A 25 -12.15 -8.11 -6.53
N ASN A 26 -12.94 -9.12 -6.93
CA ASN A 26 -14.34 -9.25 -6.49
C ASN A 26 -14.43 -9.52 -4.99
N HIS A 27 -13.49 -10.30 -4.44
CA HIS A 27 -13.42 -10.53 -3.01
C HIS A 27 -13.10 -9.24 -2.26
N ALA A 28 -12.15 -8.46 -2.77
CA ALA A 28 -11.75 -7.20 -2.16
C ALA A 28 -12.88 -6.16 -2.18
N GLU A 29 -13.62 -6.05 -3.29
CA GLU A 29 -14.82 -5.21 -3.37
C GLU A 29 -15.89 -5.63 -2.35
N LYS A 30 -16.16 -6.93 -2.25
CA LYS A 30 -17.10 -7.44 -1.25
C LYS A 30 -16.65 -7.07 0.17
N ALA A 31 -15.36 -7.25 0.47
CA ALA A 31 -14.80 -6.91 1.77
C ALA A 31 -14.86 -5.39 2.06
N VAL A 32 -14.75 -4.53 1.04
CA VAL A 32 -14.98 -3.09 1.20
C VAL A 32 -16.43 -2.78 1.57
N ARG A 33 -17.40 -3.44 0.91
CA ARG A 33 -18.83 -3.28 1.23
C ARG A 33 -19.15 -3.80 2.63
N ASP A 34 -18.57 -4.93 3.03
CA ASP A 34 -18.72 -5.49 4.37
C ASP A 34 -18.10 -4.55 5.43
N PHE A 35 -16.96 -3.91 5.13
CA PHE A 35 -16.35 -2.90 6.00
C PHE A 35 -17.25 -1.67 6.15
N GLU A 36 -17.81 -1.17 5.05
CA GLU A 36 -18.74 -0.04 5.08
C GLU A 36 -19.99 -0.36 5.89
N GLY A 37 -20.57 -1.55 5.72
CA GLY A 37 -21.72 -1.99 6.51
C GLY A 37 -21.41 -2.11 8.01
N ALA A 38 -20.22 -2.60 8.36
CA ALA A 38 -19.83 -2.81 9.76
C ALA A 38 -19.41 -1.51 10.48
N TYR A 39 -18.75 -0.58 9.79
CA TYR A 39 -18.12 0.59 10.41
C TYR A 39 -18.71 1.93 9.94
N GLY A 40 -19.48 1.96 8.85
CA GLY A 40 -19.95 3.19 8.22
C GLY A 40 -20.94 4.00 9.05
N ALA A 41 -21.80 3.32 9.83
CA ALA A 41 -22.79 3.98 10.67
C ALA A 41 -22.16 4.72 11.86
N GLU A 42 -21.24 4.06 12.58
CA GLU A 42 -20.61 4.64 13.78
C GLU A 42 -19.37 5.48 13.46
N TRP A 43 -18.63 5.12 12.41
CA TRP A 43 -17.37 5.78 12.03
C TRP A 43 -17.33 6.15 10.54
N PRO A 44 -18.21 7.05 10.08
CA PRO A 44 -18.33 7.40 8.66
C PRO A 44 -17.03 7.94 8.07
N LYS A 45 -16.24 8.70 8.85
CA LYS A 45 -14.92 9.21 8.41
C LYS A 45 -13.89 8.09 8.19
N ALA A 46 -13.99 6.98 8.92
CA ALA A 46 -13.09 5.85 8.74
C ALA A 46 -13.49 5.04 7.50
N ALA A 47 -14.78 4.80 7.31
CA ALA A 47 -15.33 4.15 6.12
C ALA A 47 -15.05 4.94 4.85
N GLN A 48 -15.27 6.26 4.86
CA GLN A 48 -15.04 7.13 3.71
C GLN A 48 -13.58 7.08 3.21
N LYS A 49 -12.60 6.91 4.11
CA LYS A 49 -11.18 6.78 3.72
C LYS A 49 -10.87 5.52 2.90
N ILE A 50 -11.77 4.55 2.89
CA ILE A 50 -11.67 3.33 2.07
C ILE A 50 -12.59 3.45 0.86
N THR A 51 -13.83 3.89 1.06
CA THR A 51 -14.85 3.88 0.00
C THR A 51 -14.71 5.01 -1.01
N SER A 52 -13.98 6.09 -0.70
CA SER A 52 -13.81 7.22 -1.62
C SER A 52 -12.93 6.90 -2.84
N GLU A 53 -11.98 5.97 -2.71
CA GLU A 53 -11.00 5.66 -3.76
C GLU A 53 -10.79 4.15 -3.88
N VAL A 54 -11.88 3.38 -3.98
CA VAL A 54 -11.83 1.91 -4.06
C VAL A 54 -11.00 1.44 -5.26
N ASP A 55 -11.18 2.05 -6.42
CA ASP A 55 -10.45 1.68 -7.64
C ASP A 55 -8.93 1.84 -7.47
N VAL A 56 -8.50 2.93 -6.82
CA VAL A 56 -7.09 3.19 -6.52
C VAL A 56 -6.57 2.20 -5.47
N LEU A 57 -7.38 1.91 -4.45
CA LEU A 57 -7.04 0.95 -3.40
C LEU A 57 -6.87 -0.47 -3.95
N LEU A 58 -7.65 -0.86 -4.96
CA LEU A 58 -7.65 -2.20 -5.53
C LEU A 58 -6.78 -2.34 -6.78
N ALA A 59 -6.18 -1.25 -7.29
CA ALA A 59 -5.30 -1.27 -8.46
C ALA A 59 -4.14 -2.27 -8.36
N PHE A 60 -3.69 -2.64 -7.16
CA PHE A 60 -2.65 -3.67 -6.98
C PHE A 60 -3.07 -5.05 -7.53
N CYS A 61 -4.37 -5.30 -7.69
CA CYS A 61 -4.89 -6.54 -8.28
C CYS A 61 -4.51 -6.70 -9.75
N ASP A 62 -4.26 -5.58 -10.44
CA ASP A 62 -3.89 -5.50 -11.87
C ASP A 62 -2.37 -5.57 -12.09
N PHE A 63 -1.60 -5.90 -11.05
CA PHE A 63 -0.16 -6.17 -11.10
C PHE A 63 0.12 -7.64 -10.80
N PRO A 64 1.27 -8.19 -11.24
CA PRO A 64 1.66 -9.58 -10.99
C PRO A 64 1.50 -9.98 -9.52
N ALA A 65 0.97 -11.19 -9.28
CA ALA A 65 0.70 -11.68 -7.93
C ALA A 65 1.94 -11.66 -7.02
N GLU A 66 3.12 -11.91 -7.60
CA GLU A 66 4.44 -11.90 -6.98
C GLU A 66 4.84 -10.50 -6.48
N HIS A 67 4.43 -9.46 -7.19
CA HIS A 67 4.76 -8.07 -6.86
C HIS A 67 3.86 -7.52 -5.76
N ARG A 68 2.67 -8.11 -5.57
CA ARG A 68 1.69 -7.63 -4.60
C ARG A 68 2.23 -7.56 -3.17
N LEU A 69 3.18 -8.40 -2.76
CA LEU A 69 3.78 -8.29 -1.43
C LEU A 69 4.47 -6.94 -1.23
N HIS A 70 5.10 -6.42 -2.29
CA HIS A 70 5.83 -5.14 -2.28
C HIS A 70 4.90 -3.96 -2.46
N LEU A 71 3.85 -4.09 -3.28
CA LEU A 71 2.86 -3.04 -3.52
C LEU A 71 1.94 -2.81 -2.32
N ARG A 72 1.64 -3.87 -1.56
CA ARG A 72 0.73 -3.81 -0.41
C ARG A 72 1.40 -3.38 0.89
N THR A 73 2.74 -3.36 0.94
CA THR A 73 3.47 -3.06 2.17
C THR A 73 4.01 -1.64 2.17
N THR A 74 3.77 -0.92 3.25
CA THR A 74 4.37 0.39 3.52
C THR A 74 5.70 0.27 4.25
N ILE A 75 6.15 -0.94 4.61
CA ILE A 75 7.38 -1.17 5.38
C ILE A 75 8.61 -0.46 4.79
N PRO A 76 8.86 -0.49 3.46
CA PRO A 76 9.98 0.24 2.87
C PRO A 76 9.93 1.75 3.15
N MET A 77 8.74 2.35 3.10
CA MET A 77 8.55 3.76 3.40
C MET A 77 8.62 4.01 4.92
N GLU A 78 7.84 3.28 5.72
CA GLU A 78 7.79 3.44 7.18
C GLU A 78 9.13 3.23 7.86
N GLY A 79 9.93 2.27 7.39
CA GLY A 79 11.29 2.02 7.89
C GLY A 79 12.19 3.25 7.75
N THR A 80 12.16 3.92 6.59
CA THR A 80 12.96 5.13 6.37
C THR A 80 12.53 6.29 7.27
N PHE A 81 11.22 6.54 7.36
CA PHE A 81 10.68 7.59 8.23
C PHE A 81 10.82 7.30 9.72
N SER A 82 10.86 6.03 10.13
CA SER A 82 11.04 5.65 11.54
C SER A 82 12.38 6.16 12.09
N THR A 83 13.44 6.13 11.28
CA THR A 83 14.78 6.64 11.63
C THR A 83 14.75 8.15 11.84
N VAL A 84 14.11 8.88 10.93
CA VAL A 84 13.91 10.34 11.02
C VAL A 84 13.11 10.70 12.27
N LYS A 85 11.99 10.02 12.51
CA LYS A 85 11.13 10.24 13.67
C LYS A 85 11.88 9.97 14.98
N ARG A 86 12.66 8.88 15.03
CA ARG A 86 13.51 8.55 16.18
C ARG A 86 14.53 9.66 16.44
N ARG A 87 15.22 10.14 15.41
CA ARG A 87 16.22 11.22 15.56
C ARG A 87 15.57 12.51 16.05
N THR A 88 14.45 12.92 15.44
CA THR A 88 13.69 14.12 15.81
C THR A 88 13.22 14.09 17.27
N LYS A 89 12.83 12.90 17.77
CA LYS A 89 12.47 12.70 19.17
C LYS A 89 13.66 12.90 20.10
N VAL A 90 14.84 12.37 19.75
CA VAL A 90 16.07 12.50 20.55
C VAL A 90 16.62 13.92 20.55
N THR A 91 16.49 14.66 19.44
CA THR A 91 16.92 16.06 19.34
C THR A 91 15.92 17.05 19.92
N HIS A 92 14.76 16.60 20.42
CA HIS A 92 13.67 17.44 20.90
C HIS A 92 13.23 18.51 19.88
N GLY A 93 13.26 18.17 18.59
CA GLY A 93 12.91 19.10 17.52
C GLY A 93 13.77 18.92 16.28
N SER A 94 13.45 19.71 15.26
CA SER A 94 14.07 19.64 13.93
C SER A 94 15.25 20.59 13.75
N GLY A 95 15.52 21.47 14.72
CA GLY A 95 16.56 22.51 14.61
C GLY A 95 16.16 23.58 13.59
N SER A 96 17.13 24.09 12.83
CA SER A 96 16.85 25.00 11.71
C SER A 96 16.33 24.24 10.49
N ALA A 97 15.68 24.95 9.55
CA ALA A 97 15.16 24.34 8.32
C ALA A 97 16.26 23.67 7.47
N ALA A 98 17.46 24.27 7.40
CA ALA A 98 18.60 23.67 6.71
C ALA A 98 19.09 22.39 7.40
N ALA A 99 19.17 22.40 8.74
CA ALA A 99 19.59 21.23 9.51
C ALA A 99 18.58 20.08 9.43
N SER A 100 17.28 20.39 9.47
CA SER A 100 16.22 19.39 9.36
C SER A 100 16.22 18.73 7.98
N LEU A 101 16.38 19.51 6.91
CA LEU A 101 16.48 18.99 5.55
C LEU A 101 17.71 18.10 5.37
N ALA A 102 18.89 18.55 5.81
CA ALA A 102 20.12 17.76 5.74
C ALA A 102 20.00 16.45 6.52
N MET A 103 19.39 16.49 7.70
CA MET A 103 19.13 15.31 8.53
C MET A 103 18.19 14.34 7.83
N VAL A 104 17.04 14.79 7.32
CA VAL A 104 16.08 13.94 6.61
C VAL A 104 16.72 13.31 5.39
N PHE A 105 17.40 14.10 4.55
CA PHE A 105 18.07 13.60 3.35
C PHE A 105 19.09 12.50 3.67
N THR A 106 19.97 12.75 4.64
CA THR A 106 21.03 11.81 5.01
C THR A 106 20.48 10.53 5.62
N LEU A 107 19.51 10.64 6.53
CA LEU A 107 18.91 9.49 7.21
C LEU A 107 18.07 8.65 6.26
N THR A 108 17.27 9.28 5.41
CA THR A 108 16.47 8.57 4.39
C THR A 108 17.37 7.88 3.39
N GLY A 109 18.41 8.56 2.88
CA GLY A 109 19.39 7.96 1.97
C GLY A 109 20.13 6.76 2.59
N SER A 110 20.51 6.87 3.86
CA SER A 110 21.16 5.77 4.59
C SER A 110 20.22 4.58 4.80
N ALA A 111 18.95 4.84 5.14
CA ALA A 111 17.95 3.79 5.35
C ALA A 111 17.55 3.08 4.05
N LEU A 112 17.65 3.75 2.90
CA LEU A 112 17.37 3.19 1.57
C LEU A 112 18.57 2.53 0.90
N ALA A 113 19.75 2.51 1.51
CA ALA A 113 20.99 2.08 0.86
C ALA A 113 20.99 0.60 0.39
N ARG A 114 20.13 -0.25 0.98
CA ARG A 114 20.03 -1.68 0.62
C ARG A 114 18.56 -2.10 0.57
N PRO A 115 17.80 -1.70 -0.46
CA PRO A 115 16.42 -2.11 -0.57
C PRO A 115 16.33 -3.60 -0.87
N ARG A 116 15.31 -4.26 -0.33
CA ARG A 116 15.00 -5.63 -0.71
C ARG A 116 14.63 -5.66 -2.19
N ALA A 117 15.22 -6.57 -2.94
CA ALA A 117 14.87 -6.78 -4.35
C ALA A 117 13.39 -7.19 -4.49
N ILE A 118 12.76 -6.73 -5.57
CA ILE A 118 11.39 -7.14 -5.91
C ILE A 118 11.36 -8.64 -6.20
N THR A 119 10.29 -9.31 -5.77
CA THR A 119 10.06 -10.72 -6.09
C THR A 119 9.74 -10.84 -7.58
N ALA A 120 10.26 -11.86 -8.27
CA ALA A 120 10.10 -12.04 -9.71
C ALA A 120 10.48 -10.78 -10.53
N PRO A 121 11.77 -10.37 -10.53
CA PRO A 121 12.23 -9.16 -11.20
C PRO A 121 12.05 -9.20 -12.73
N HIS A 122 12.01 -10.40 -13.33
CA HIS A 122 11.78 -10.55 -14.77
C HIS A 122 10.40 -10.03 -15.22
N LEU A 123 9.38 -10.04 -14.34
CA LEU A 123 8.05 -9.52 -14.64
C LEU A 123 7.99 -7.99 -14.68
N VAL A 124 9.00 -7.30 -14.12
CA VAL A 124 9.06 -5.82 -14.15
C VAL A 124 9.12 -5.29 -15.59
N ALA A 125 9.78 -6.01 -16.50
CA ALA A 125 9.82 -5.64 -17.91
C ALA A 125 8.41 -5.65 -18.54
N LEU A 126 7.60 -6.67 -18.23
CA LEU A 126 6.22 -6.78 -18.72
C LEU A 126 5.33 -5.66 -18.17
N VAL A 127 5.45 -5.37 -16.87
CA VAL A 127 4.73 -4.26 -16.24
C VAL A 127 5.13 -2.92 -16.87
N ARG A 128 6.43 -2.69 -17.12
CA ARG A 128 6.92 -1.48 -17.78
C ARG A 128 6.46 -1.34 -19.23
N ASN A 129 6.25 -2.46 -19.93
CA ASN A 129 5.75 -2.49 -21.29
C ASN A 129 4.21 -2.31 -21.36
N GLY A 130 3.54 -2.14 -20.21
CA GLY A 130 2.09 -1.92 -20.14
C GLY A 130 1.27 -3.19 -20.40
N THR A 131 1.87 -4.37 -20.24
CA THR A 131 1.14 -5.64 -20.38
C THR A 131 0.07 -5.76 -19.30
N ARG A 132 -1.13 -6.21 -19.67
CA ARG A 132 -2.27 -6.28 -18.76
C ARG A 132 -2.21 -7.55 -17.92
N PHE A 133 -2.39 -7.38 -16.61
CA PHE A 133 -2.63 -8.48 -15.69
C PHE A 133 -4.06 -8.36 -15.16
N LYS A 134 -4.73 -9.50 -14.99
CA LYS A 134 -6.04 -9.58 -14.35
C LYS A 134 -5.90 -10.50 -13.15
N ASN A 135 -6.20 -9.99 -11.97
CA ASN A 135 -6.02 -10.72 -10.70
C ASN A 135 -4.60 -11.30 -10.54
N GLY A 136 -3.59 -10.57 -11.03
CA GLY A 136 -2.18 -10.95 -10.93
C GLY A 136 -1.72 -12.03 -11.90
N HIS A 137 -2.59 -12.47 -12.81
CA HIS A 137 -2.24 -13.36 -13.91
C HIS A 137 -2.09 -12.58 -15.20
N LEU A 138 -1.09 -12.95 -16.00
CA LEU A 138 -0.89 -12.39 -17.33
C LEU A 138 -2.11 -12.73 -18.19
N VAL A 139 -2.76 -11.69 -18.73
CA VAL A 139 -3.79 -11.91 -19.75
C VAL A 139 -3.05 -12.03 -21.07
N GLU A 140 -2.88 -13.26 -21.56
CA GLU A 140 -2.42 -13.45 -22.93
C GLU A 140 -3.42 -12.75 -23.85
N HIS A 141 -2.90 -11.83 -24.67
CA HIS A 141 -3.66 -11.40 -25.83
C HIS A 141 -3.93 -12.67 -26.64
N PRO A 142 -5.18 -13.02 -26.99
CA PRO A 142 -5.37 -14.01 -28.03
C PRO A 142 -4.63 -13.45 -29.25
N GLU A 143 -3.56 -14.13 -29.66
CA GLU A 143 -2.86 -13.79 -30.88
C GLU A 143 -3.90 -13.70 -32.00
N GLY A 144 -3.80 -12.63 -32.78
CA GLY A 144 -4.74 -12.31 -33.83
C GLY A 144 -5.01 -13.53 -34.71
N THR A 145 -6.25 -14.00 -34.68
CA THR A 145 -6.80 -14.71 -35.83
C THR A 145 -6.90 -13.70 -36.98
N ALA A 146 -6.07 -13.94 -38.01
CA ALA A 146 -6.22 -13.55 -39.41
C ALA A 146 -6.20 -12.06 -39.79
N ALA A 147 -5.20 -11.67 -40.60
CA ALA A 147 -5.36 -11.42 -42.05
C ALA A 147 -3.99 -11.40 -42.74
#